data_AF-A0A0M3IZ08-F1
#
_entry.id   AF-A0A0M3IZ08-F1
#
_cell.length_a   1.000
_cell.length_b   1.000
_cell.length_c   1.000
_cell.angle_alpha   90.00
_cell.angle_beta   90.00
_cell.angle_gamma   90.00
#
_symmetry.space_group_name_H-M   'P 1'
#
loop_
_entity.id
_entity.type
_entity.pdbx_description
1 polymer ?
#
loop_
_entity_poly.entity_id
_entity_poly.type
_entity_poly.pdbx_seq_one_letter_code
_entity_poly.pdbx_strand_id
1 'polypeptide(L)'
;LIEQLRWNNFMFIYSQQEDLAEFDELISGWTSTSKVRPVVNARQLPSNTDDFRPFLKYIRKQRLKNIDLALLGDFLAIANGVFQCNITGIQIVKTDPPMKTELALTMDAIQAIGAALLRLKVLEQNPMPSSMLCDAHDRWTDGPSLNRAIRDVSMDSASTGKLTFTPAGQRTDLLFNGIGRINGEIVKVGDAF
;
A
#
# COMPACT_ATOMS: atom_id res chain seq x y z
N LEU A 1 0.12 -8.37 -13.14
CA LEU A 1 1.34 -8.12 -12.32
C LEU A 1 2.41 -9.20 -12.45
N ILE A 2 2.36 -10.34 -11.74
CA ILE A 2 3.47 -11.32 -11.67
C ILE A 2 3.83 -11.96 -13.04
N GLU A 3 2.83 -12.29 -13.87
CA GLU A 3 3.07 -12.82 -15.22
C GLU A 3 3.73 -11.79 -16.15
N GLN A 4 3.28 -10.52 -16.11
CA GLN A 4 3.86 -9.43 -16.90
C GLN A 4 5.29 -9.10 -16.44
N LEU A 5 5.54 -9.18 -15.13
CA LEU A 5 6.86 -9.04 -14.54
C LEU A 5 7.76 -10.27 -14.82
N ARG A 6 7.21 -11.38 -15.34
CA ARG A 6 7.87 -12.67 -15.57
C ARG A 6 8.57 -13.21 -14.31
N TRP A 7 7.99 -12.94 -13.14
CA TRP A 7 8.55 -13.36 -11.86
C TRP A 7 8.16 -14.79 -11.53
N ASN A 8 9.04 -15.74 -11.85
CA ASN A 8 8.82 -17.15 -11.55
C ASN A 8 9.10 -17.51 -10.07
N ASN A 9 9.80 -16.64 -9.33
CA ASN A 9 10.11 -16.79 -7.92
C ASN A 9 10.27 -15.40 -7.29
N PHE A 10 9.58 -15.13 -6.18
CA PHE A 10 9.70 -13.88 -5.45
C PHE A 10 9.46 -14.06 -3.95
N MET A 11 9.89 -13.07 -3.18
CA MET A 11 9.77 -13.06 -1.73
C MET A 11 8.94 -11.89 -1.25
N PHE A 12 7.90 -12.23 -0.51
CA PHE A 12 7.06 -11.29 0.20
C PHE A 12 7.62 -11.10 1.61
N ILE A 13 7.93 -9.86 1.95
CA ILE A 13 8.38 -9.50 3.30
C ILE A 13 7.23 -8.71 3.92
N TYR A 14 6.82 -9.08 5.13
CA TYR A 14 5.70 -8.44 5.81
C TYR A 14 6.05 -8.04 7.24
N SER A 15 5.34 -7.07 7.80
CA SER A 15 5.59 -6.60 9.16
C SER A 15 4.63 -7.25 10.16
N GLN A 16 3.34 -7.26 9.81
CA GLN A 16 2.26 -7.80 10.64
C GLN A 16 1.62 -9.00 9.98
N GLN A 17 1.05 -9.90 10.78
CA GLN A 17 0.46 -11.14 10.27
C GLN A 17 -0.78 -10.88 9.41
N GLU A 18 -1.46 -9.75 9.63
CA GLU A 18 -2.61 -9.27 8.85
C GLU A 18 -2.23 -8.98 7.39
N ASP A 19 -1.04 -8.42 7.15
CA ASP A 19 -0.50 -8.16 5.80
C ASP A 19 -0.43 -9.44 4.95
N LEU A 20 -0.24 -10.61 5.59
CA LEU A 20 -0.19 -11.90 4.93
C LEU A 20 -1.56 -12.35 4.40
N ALA A 21 -2.64 -11.99 5.09
CA ALA A 21 -4.00 -12.34 4.69
C ALA A 21 -4.44 -11.55 3.44
N GLU A 22 -4.16 -10.25 3.40
CA GLU A 22 -4.41 -9.41 2.22
C GLU A 22 -3.58 -9.89 1.02
N PHE A 23 -2.34 -10.30 1.27
CA PHE A 23 -1.49 -10.87 0.24
C PHE A 23 -1.97 -12.23 -0.27
N ASP A 24 -2.52 -13.10 0.59
CA ASP A 24 -3.08 -14.39 0.18
C ASP A 24 -4.29 -14.23 -0.75
N GLU A 25 -5.13 -13.22 -0.51
CA GLU A 25 -6.23 -12.86 -1.40
C GLU A 25 -5.73 -12.43 -2.79
N LEU A 26 -4.65 -11.63 -2.85
CA LEU A 26 -4.01 -11.22 -4.10
C LEU A 26 -3.38 -12.40 -4.85
N ILE A 27 -2.74 -13.34 -4.15
CA ILE A 27 -2.11 -14.52 -4.76
C ILE A 27 -3.14 -15.54 -5.22
N SER A 28 -4.18 -15.78 -4.43
CA SER A 28 -5.26 -16.73 -4.77
C SER A 28 -5.99 -16.29 -6.05
N GLY A 29 -6.31 -14.99 -6.17
CA GLY A 29 -6.86 -14.40 -7.40
C GLY A 29 -5.98 -14.65 -8.63
N TRP A 30 -4.65 -14.55 -8.46
CA TRP A 30 -3.68 -14.81 -9.53
C TRP A 30 -3.58 -16.30 -9.92
N THR A 31 -3.61 -17.23 -8.96
CA THR A 31 -3.54 -18.68 -9.26
C THR A 31 -4.75 -19.20 -10.03
N SER A 32 -5.88 -18.50 -9.97
CA SER A 32 -7.10 -18.86 -10.70
C SER A 32 -7.07 -18.46 -12.19
N THR A 33 -6.23 -17.49 -12.55
CA THR A 33 -6.19 -16.87 -13.88
C THR A 33 -4.91 -17.18 -14.68
N SER A 34 -3.81 -17.51 -13.99
CA SER A 34 -2.49 -17.77 -14.58
C SER A 34 -2.23 -19.27 -14.83
N LYS A 35 -1.56 -19.60 -15.95
CA LYS A 35 -1.09 -20.98 -16.24
C LYS A 35 0.22 -21.32 -15.51
N VAL A 36 0.94 -20.31 -15.04
CA VAL A 36 2.18 -20.44 -14.28
C VAL A 36 1.84 -20.32 -12.79
N ARG A 37 2.55 -21.03 -11.90
CA ARG A 37 2.51 -20.79 -10.44
C ARG A 37 3.88 -20.32 -9.98
N PRO A 38 4.02 -19.20 -9.27
CA PRO A 38 5.30 -18.67 -8.90
C PRO A 38 5.73 -19.38 -7.61
N VAL A 39 7.02 -19.40 -7.34
CA VAL A 39 7.46 -19.75 -5.99
C VAL A 39 7.36 -18.49 -5.15
N VAL A 40 6.43 -18.47 -4.18
CA VAL A 40 6.24 -17.34 -3.27
C VAL A 40 6.83 -17.70 -1.91
N ASN A 41 7.85 -16.97 -1.50
CA ASN A 41 8.47 -17.13 -0.18
C ASN A 41 8.03 -15.97 0.73
N ALA A 42 7.25 -16.24 1.77
CA ALA A 42 6.86 -15.21 2.74
C ALA A 42 7.79 -15.19 3.97
N ARG A 43 8.19 -14.00 4.43
CA ARG A 43 9.01 -13.81 5.63
C ARG A 43 8.56 -12.58 6.42
N GLN A 44 8.36 -12.75 7.71
CA GLN A 44 8.10 -11.63 8.60
C GLN A 44 9.39 -10.87 8.90
N LEU A 45 9.30 -9.55 8.99
CA LEU A 45 10.34 -8.69 9.54
C LEU A 45 10.52 -9.01 11.04
N PRO A 46 11.77 -9.02 11.53
CA PRO A 46 12.01 -9.18 12.96
C PRO A 46 11.35 -8.02 13.74
N SER A 47 10.53 -8.35 14.73
CA SER A 47 9.64 -7.38 15.42
C SER A 47 10.26 -6.66 16.61
N ASN A 48 11.56 -6.86 16.91
CA ASN A 48 12.22 -6.33 18.12
C ASN A 48 13.67 -5.86 17.85
N THR A 49 13.92 -5.27 16.68
CA THR A 49 15.26 -4.79 16.33
C THR A 49 15.17 -3.60 15.40
N ASP A 50 16.01 -2.61 15.64
CA ASP A 50 16.27 -1.53 14.68
C ASP A 50 17.39 -1.92 13.70
N ASP A 51 18.13 -3.00 14.00
CA ASP A 51 19.17 -3.54 13.13
C ASP A 51 18.64 -4.68 12.25
N PHE A 52 18.25 -4.32 11.03
CA PHE A 52 17.78 -5.27 10.01
C PHE A 52 18.92 -5.84 9.14
N ARG A 53 20.18 -5.42 9.33
CA ARG A 53 21.33 -5.89 8.52
C ARG A 53 21.49 -7.43 8.53
N PRO A 54 21.31 -8.14 9.67
CA PRO A 54 21.38 -9.60 9.68
C PRO A 54 20.32 -10.26 8.80
N PHE A 55 19.08 -9.74 8.87
CA PHE A 55 17.97 -10.20 8.06
C PHE A 55 18.25 -9.96 6.57
N LEU A 56 18.69 -8.77 6.19
CA LEU A 56 19.03 -8.46 4.79
C LEU A 56 20.19 -9.33 4.26
N LYS A 57 21.19 -9.63 5.08
CA LYS A 57 22.29 -10.55 4.73
C LYS A 57 21.77 -11.96 4.49
N TYR A 58 20.78 -12.40 5.26
CA TYR A 58 20.09 -13.68 5.05
C TYR A 58 19.29 -13.68 3.73
N ILE A 59 18.48 -12.65 3.48
CA ILE A 59 17.68 -12.52 2.26
C ILE A 59 18.59 -12.49 1.01
N ARG A 60 19.71 -11.78 1.07
CA ARG A 60 20.71 -11.76 -0.02
C ARG A 60 21.30 -13.14 -0.30
N LYS A 61 21.57 -13.93 0.74
CA LYS A 61 22.10 -15.30 0.58
C LYS A 61 21.11 -16.25 -0.11
N GLN A 62 19.82 -15.97 -0.04
CA GLN A 62 18.78 -16.78 -0.66
C GLN A 62 18.73 -16.65 -2.20
N ARG A 63 19.55 -15.77 -2.82
CA ARG A 63 19.59 -15.52 -4.28
C ARG A 63 18.23 -15.12 -4.89
N LEU A 64 17.36 -14.51 -4.09
CA LEU A 64 16.04 -14.09 -4.52
C LEU A 64 16.17 -12.76 -5.29
N LYS A 65 15.60 -12.73 -6.50
CA LYS A 65 15.74 -11.59 -7.43
C LYS A 65 14.61 -10.56 -7.28
N ASN A 66 13.51 -10.96 -6.62
CA ASN A 66 12.28 -10.19 -6.58
C ASN A 66 11.80 -10.03 -5.14
N ILE A 67 11.88 -8.82 -4.57
CA ILE A 67 11.54 -8.51 -3.17
C ILE A 67 10.69 -7.24 -3.15
N ASP A 68 9.65 -7.20 -2.33
CA ASP A 68 8.87 -5.98 -2.10
C ASP A 68 9.75 -4.83 -1.56
N LEU A 69 9.85 -3.75 -2.33
CA LEU A 69 10.75 -2.62 -2.08
C LEU A 69 10.12 -1.56 -1.18
N ALA A 70 8.80 -1.59 -0.98
CA ALA A 70 8.09 -0.57 -0.20
C ALA A 70 8.55 -0.53 1.27
N LEU A 71 8.88 -1.69 1.85
CA LEU A 71 9.38 -1.82 3.22
C LEU A 71 10.88 -1.51 3.37
N LEU A 72 11.62 -1.45 2.26
CA LEU A 72 13.09 -1.33 2.25
C LEU A 72 13.58 0.05 1.79
N GLY A 73 12.68 0.94 1.36
CA GLY A 73 13.03 2.25 0.80
C GLY A 73 13.88 3.10 1.74
N ASP A 74 13.46 3.27 2.99
CA ASP A 74 14.20 4.05 3.99
C ASP A 74 15.53 3.39 4.36
N PHE A 75 15.59 2.06 4.38
CA PHE A 75 16.82 1.29 4.66
C PHE A 75 17.85 1.36 3.53
N LEU A 76 17.40 1.35 2.27
CA LEU A 76 18.25 1.49 1.10
C LEU A 76 18.80 2.92 0.97
N ALA A 77 18.06 3.92 1.44
CA ALA A 77 18.51 5.31 1.50
C ALA A 77 19.53 5.57 2.62
N ILE A 78 19.39 4.92 3.79
CA ILE A 78 20.34 5.06 4.91
C ILE A 78 21.69 4.40 4.60
N ALA A 79 21.70 3.33 3.81
CA ALA A 79 22.92 2.61 3.43
C ALA A 79 23.65 3.29 2.25
N ASN A 80 24.21 4.49 2.49
CA ASN A 80 25.02 5.32 1.58
C ASN A 80 26.33 4.67 1.06
N GLY A 81 26.34 3.42 0.59
CA GLY A 81 27.47 2.90 -0.19
C GLY A 81 27.71 1.40 -0.26
N VAL A 82 26.94 0.53 0.42
CA VAL A 82 27.35 -0.89 0.59
C VAL A 82 26.43 -1.92 -0.07
N PHE A 83 25.20 -1.55 -0.44
CA PHE A 83 24.24 -2.50 -1.01
C PHE A 83 23.91 -2.17 -2.47
N GLN A 84 24.75 -2.68 -3.39
CA GLN A 84 24.36 -2.90 -4.79
C GLN A 84 23.46 -4.14 -4.85
N CYS A 85 22.15 -3.93 -4.84
CA CYS A 85 21.17 -4.99 -5.00
C CYS A 85 20.38 -4.75 -6.29
N ASN A 86 20.49 -5.67 -7.24
CA ASN A 86 19.71 -5.69 -8.49
C ASN A 86 18.34 -6.33 -8.20
N ILE A 87 17.57 -5.70 -7.30
CA ILE A 87 16.27 -6.18 -6.85
C ILE A 87 15.19 -5.53 -7.69
N THR A 88 14.30 -6.35 -8.22
CA THR A 88 13.00 -5.94 -8.75
C THR A 88 11.96 -6.09 -7.65
N GLY A 89 11.11 -5.10 -7.45
CA GLY A 89 10.14 -5.05 -6.36
C GLY A 89 8.80 -4.47 -6.78
N ILE A 90 7.76 -4.79 -6.04
CA ILE A 90 6.45 -4.16 -6.22
C ILE A 90 6.47 -2.95 -5.30
N GLN A 91 6.04 -1.81 -5.81
CA GLN A 91 5.77 -0.64 -4.98
C GLN A 91 4.37 -0.15 -5.34
N ILE A 92 3.62 0.28 -4.34
CA ILE A 92 2.38 1.01 -4.58
C ILE A 92 2.78 2.41 -5.12
N VAL A 93 2.88 2.44 -6.45
CA VAL A 93 3.11 3.56 -7.41
C VAL A 93 2.13 4.70 -7.27
N LYS A 94 2.36 5.64 -6.35
CA LYS A 94 1.33 6.59 -6.00
C LYS A 94 1.02 7.70 -7.01
N THR A 95 1.94 8.18 -7.83
CA THR A 95 1.64 9.12 -8.94
C THR A 95 2.90 9.37 -9.76
N ASP A 96 2.76 10.00 -10.94
CA ASP A 96 3.87 10.58 -11.71
C ASP A 96 3.77 12.12 -11.63
N PRO A 97 4.75 12.85 -11.04
CA PRO A 97 6.01 12.35 -10.48
C PRO A 97 5.82 11.56 -9.16
N PRO A 98 6.74 10.65 -8.84
CA PRO A 98 6.66 9.81 -7.65
C PRO A 98 6.67 10.64 -6.36
N MET A 99 5.52 10.70 -5.69
CA MET A 99 5.39 11.27 -4.36
C MET A 99 5.53 10.18 -3.29
N LYS A 100 6.03 10.54 -2.10
CA LYS A 100 6.03 9.62 -0.95
C LYS A 100 4.61 9.13 -0.70
N THR A 101 4.44 7.81 -0.58
CA THR A 101 3.14 7.14 -0.48
C THR A 101 2.27 7.71 0.64
N GLU A 102 2.87 8.00 1.80
CA GLU A 102 2.18 8.57 2.97
C GLU A 102 1.62 9.97 2.73
N LEU A 103 2.43 10.89 2.18
CA LEU A 103 2.00 12.26 1.87
C LEU A 103 0.81 12.25 0.91
N ALA A 104 0.90 11.43 -0.12
CA ALA A 104 -0.16 11.27 -1.09
C ALA A 104 -1.41 10.61 -0.50
N LEU A 105 -1.27 9.74 0.51
CA LEU A 105 -2.43 9.07 1.16
C LEU A 105 -3.15 10.10 2.02
N THR A 106 -2.37 10.94 2.70
CA THR A 106 -2.86 12.03 3.53
C THR A 106 -3.60 13.08 2.69
N MET A 107 -3.05 13.48 1.54
CA MET A 107 -3.70 14.42 0.63
C MET A 107 -5.05 13.88 0.14
N ASP A 108 -5.10 12.60 -0.25
CA ASP A 108 -6.33 11.97 -0.71
C ASP A 108 -7.35 11.75 0.42
N ALA A 109 -6.89 11.44 1.63
CA ALA A 109 -7.76 11.35 2.80
C ALA A 109 -8.41 12.70 3.11
N ILE A 110 -7.65 13.79 3.07
CA ILE A 110 -8.18 15.15 3.25
C ILE A 110 -9.18 15.49 2.15
N GLN A 111 -8.87 15.16 0.90
CA GLN A 111 -9.77 15.39 -0.23
C GLN A 111 -11.08 14.59 -0.08
N ALA A 112 -11.01 13.32 0.31
CA ALA A 112 -12.21 12.50 0.52
C ALA A 112 -13.09 13.05 1.65
N ILE A 113 -12.50 13.39 2.79
CA ILE A 113 -13.25 14.00 3.91
C ILE A 113 -13.85 15.34 3.48
N GLY A 114 -13.09 16.17 2.77
CA GLY A 114 -13.57 17.44 2.24
C GLY A 114 -14.75 17.28 1.28
N ALA A 115 -14.65 16.34 0.33
CA ALA A 115 -15.73 16.03 -0.61
C ALA A 115 -16.99 15.53 0.10
N ALA A 116 -16.84 14.64 1.10
CA ALA A 116 -17.93 14.15 1.91
C ALA A 116 -18.63 15.28 2.69
N LEU A 117 -17.86 16.16 3.34
CA LEU A 117 -18.40 17.30 4.07
C LEU A 117 -19.11 18.30 3.14
N LEU A 118 -18.55 18.58 1.97
CA LEU A 118 -19.20 19.44 0.97
C LEU A 118 -20.53 18.85 0.50
N ARG A 119 -20.59 17.53 0.28
CA ARG A 119 -21.83 16.84 -0.09
C ARG A 119 -22.87 16.92 1.02
N LEU A 120 -22.49 16.65 2.27
CA LEU A 120 -23.37 16.76 3.43
C LEU A 120 -23.89 18.19 3.61
N LYS A 121 -23.05 19.20 3.33
CA LYS A 121 -23.45 20.60 3.35
C LYS A 121 -24.53 20.93 2.32
N VAL A 122 -24.40 20.41 1.09
CA VAL A 122 -25.42 20.58 0.03
C VAL A 122 -26.74 19.91 0.41
N LEU A 123 -26.69 18.79 1.14
CA LEU A 123 -27.87 18.07 1.61
C LEU A 123 -28.46 18.64 2.91
N GLU A 124 -27.92 19.74 3.43
CA GLU A 124 -28.29 20.30 4.74
C GLU A 124 -28.14 19.32 5.92
N GLN A 125 -27.24 18.34 5.78
CA GLN A 125 -26.94 17.29 6.77
C GLN A 125 -25.56 17.49 7.39
N ASN A 126 -25.19 18.73 7.70
CA ASN A 126 -23.88 19.04 8.25
C ASN A 126 -23.68 18.33 9.61
N PRO A 127 -22.63 17.51 9.76
CA PRO A 127 -22.36 16.85 11.03
C PRO A 127 -21.93 17.90 12.06
N MET A 128 -22.46 17.80 13.28
CA MET A 128 -22.17 18.72 14.38
C MET A 128 -21.04 18.18 15.25
N PRO A 129 -20.02 19.00 15.56
CA PRO A 129 -18.98 18.59 16.49
C PRO A 129 -19.58 18.34 17.87
N SER A 130 -19.11 17.29 18.54
CA SER A 130 -19.52 16.94 19.91
C SER A 130 -18.28 16.72 20.77
N SER A 131 -18.33 17.16 22.03
CA SER A 131 -17.29 16.82 23.01
C SER A 131 -17.41 15.33 23.36
N MET A 132 -16.28 14.63 23.45
CA MET A 132 -16.24 13.21 23.79
C MET A 132 -15.19 12.98 24.88
N LEU A 133 -15.53 12.16 25.86
CA LEU A 133 -14.64 11.69 26.92
C LEU A 133 -14.46 10.17 26.80
N CYS A 134 -13.20 9.71 26.85
CA CYS A 134 -12.88 8.29 26.75
C CYS A 134 -13.52 7.46 27.86
N ASP A 135 -13.52 7.99 29.10
CA ASP A 135 -14.04 7.27 30.28
C ASP A 135 -15.57 7.27 30.35
N ALA A 136 -16.22 8.21 29.66
CA ALA A 136 -17.68 8.33 29.63
C ALA A 136 -18.35 7.41 28.61
N HIS A 137 -17.56 6.66 27.82
CA HIS A 137 -18.05 5.82 26.73
C HIS A 137 -18.89 6.60 25.70
N ASP A 138 -18.53 7.88 25.50
CA ASP A 138 -19.23 8.77 24.59
C ASP A 138 -19.16 8.24 23.15
N ARG A 139 -20.22 8.50 22.39
CA ARG A 139 -20.29 8.22 20.95
C ARG A 139 -20.69 9.47 20.20
N TRP A 140 -20.00 9.74 19.11
CA TRP A 140 -20.39 10.81 18.22
C TRP A 140 -21.59 10.40 17.37
N THR A 141 -22.75 11.03 17.60
CA THR A 141 -24.02 10.67 16.96
C THR A 141 -24.01 10.85 15.45
N ASP A 142 -23.26 11.83 14.94
CA ASP A 142 -23.19 12.12 13.50
C ASP A 142 -22.08 11.33 12.79
N GLY A 143 -21.25 10.61 13.55
CA GLY A 143 -20.16 9.78 13.04
C GLY A 143 -20.61 8.77 11.98
N PRO A 144 -21.71 8.01 12.17
CA PRO A 144 -22.22 7.09 11.14
C PRO A 144 -22.62 7.78 9.83
N SER A 145 -23.22 8.98 9.91
CA SER A 145 -23.61 9.75 8.72
C SER A 145 -22.40 10.26 7.95
N LEU A 146 -21.40 10.80 8.65
CA LEU A 146 -20.14 11.21 8.03
C LEU A 146 -19.39 10.02 7.42
N ASN A 147 -19.30 8.90 8.14
CA ASN A 147 -18.62 7.69 7.65
C ASN A 147 -19.28 7.15 6.37
N ARG A 148 -20.61 7.16 6.29
CA ARG A 148 -21.34 6.81 5.07
C ARG A 148 -21.01 7.77 3.92
N ALA A 149 -21.04 9.08 4.19
CA ALA A 149 -20.72 10.08 3.18
C ALA A 149 -19.28 9.96 2.65
N ILE A 150 -18.32 9.59 3.49
CA ILE A 150 -16.94 9.31 3.09
C ILE A 150 -16.88 8.08 2.17
N ARG A 151 -17.58 7.00 2.51
CA ARG A 151 -17.61 5.77 1.67
C ARG A 151 -18.25 5.99 0.31
N ASP A 152 -19.19 6.92 0.22
CA ASP A 152 -19.86 7.28 -1.04
C ASP A 152 -19.02 8.23 -1.92
N VAL A 153 -17.83 8.65 -1.48
CA VAL A 153 -16.91 9.46 -2.29
C VAL A 153 -16.34 8.61 -3.42
N SER A 154 -16.40 9.17 -4.62
CA SER A 154 -15.73 8.66 -5.82
C SER A 154 -14.96 9.79 -6.47
N MET A 155 -13.65 9.64 -6.62
CA MET A 155 -12.78 10.64 -7.26
C MET A 155 -11.87 9.97 -8.28
N ASP A 156 -11.92 10.42 -9.54
CA ASP A 156 -11.06 9.88 -10.59
C ASP A 156 -9.67 10.56 -10.64
N SER A 157 -9.54 11.75 -10.04
CA SER A 157 -8.36 12.60 -10.10
C SER A 157 -7.64 12.74 -8.76
N ALA A 158 -7.75 11.74 -7.87
CA ALA A 158 -7.01 11.78 -6.61
C ALA A 158 -5.51 11.58 -6.87
N SER A 159 -4.67 11.98 -5.93
CA SER A 159 -3.20 11.97 -6.07
C SER A 159 -2.62 10.55 -6.12
N THR A 160 -3.48 9.54 -6.10
CA THR A 160 -3.13 8.14 -5.91
C THR A 160 -3.86 7.20 -6.85
N GLY A 161 -4.34 7.76 -7.96
CA GLY A 161 -5.28 7.10 -8.86
C GLY A 161 -6.71 7.26 -8.37
N LYS A 162 -7.60 6.45 -8.93
CA LYS A 162 -9.02 6.49 -8.59
C LYS A 162 -9.21 6.17 -7.10
N LEU A 163 -10.07 6.96 -6.45
CA LEU A 163 -10.39 6.84 -5.03
C LEU A 163 -11.86 6.49 -4.89
N THR A 164 -12.09 5.24 -4.55
CA THR A 164 -13.39 4.60 -4.35
C THR A 164 -13.29 3.64 -3.18
N PHE A 165 -14.43 3.34 -2.54
CA PHE A 165 -14.47 2.47 -1.36
C PHE A 165 -15.49 1.33 -1.53
N THR A 166 -15.20 0.18 -0.92
CA THR A 166 -16.16 -0.90 -0.72
C THR A 166 -17.19 -0.53 0.34
N PRO A 167 -18.33 -1.25 0.44
CA PRO A 167 -19.28 -1.06 1.53
C PRO A 167 -18.67 -1.23 2.94
N ALA A 168 -17.60 -2.02 3.06
CA ALA A 168 -16.84 -2.20 4.31
C ALA A 168 -15.93 -1.00 4.62
N GLY A 169 -15.70 -0.09 3.68
CA GLY A 169 -14.81 1.06 3.80
C GLY A 169 -13.37 0.77 3.38
N GLN A 170 -13.11 -0.37 2.75
CA GLN A 170 -11.81 -0.65 2.14
C GLN A 170 -11.68 0.12 0.84
N ARG A 171 -10.49 0.60 0.53
CA ARG A 171 -10.25 1.28 -0.74
C ARG A 171 -10.20 0.29 -1.90
N THR A 172 -10.80 0.63 -3.03
CA THR A 172 -10.75 -0.14 -4.29
C THR A 172 -9.87 0.52 -5.35
N ASP A 173 -9.66 -0.15 -6.48
CA ASP A 173 -8.93 0.35 -7.65
C ASP A 173 -7.48 0.79 -7.34
N LEU A 174 -6.77 0.00 -6.51
CA LEU A 174 -5.38 0.26 -6.14
C LEU A 174 -4.44 0.06 -7.34
N LEU A 175 -3.61 1.07 -7.62
CA LEU A 175 -2.57 0.97 -8.65
C LEU A 175 -1.28 0.39 -8.07
N PHE A 176 -0.73 -0.64 -8.73
CA PHE A 176 0.55 -1.24 -8.37
C PHE A 176 1.56 -1.02 -9.50
N ASN A 177 2.73 -0.45 -9.18
CA ASN A 177 3.81 -0.31 -10.13
C ASN A 177 4.91 -1.33 -9.79
N GLY A 178 5.29 -2.13 -10.77
CA GLY A 178 6.53 -2.88 -10.69
C GLY A 178 7.69 -1.90 -10.87
N ILE A 179 8.62 -1.90 -9.93
CA ILE A 179 9.84 -1.09 -10.01
C ILE A 179 11.07 -1.99 -9.98
N GLY A 180 12.14 -1.57 -10.65
CA GLY A 180 13.41 -2.29 -10.69
C GLY A 180 14.57 -1.33 -10.58
N ARG A 181 15.69 -1.79 -10.04
CA ARG A 181 16.92 -1.00 -10.03
C ARG A 181 17.78 -1.33 -11.24
N ILE A 182 17.73 -0.51 -12.29
CA ILE A 182 18.52 -0.68 -13.51
C ILE A 182 19.63 0.38 -13.53
N ASN A 183 20.88 -0.04 -13.69
CA ASN A 183 22.06 0.84 -13.71
C ASN A 183 22.19 1.78 -12.49
N GLY A 184 21.65 1.39 -11.34
CA GLY A 184 21.73 2.17 -10.11
C GLY A 184 20.50 3.06 -9.85
N GLU A 185 19.68 3.29 -10.87
CA GLU A 185 18.45 4.08 -10.80
C GLU A 185 17.21 3.20 -10.58
N ILE A 186 16.22 3.73 -9.85
CA ILE A 186 14.92 3.06 -9.71
C ILE A 186 14.08 3.45 -10.93
N VAL A 187 13.73 2.46 -11.74
CA VAL A 187 12.90 2.63 -12.93
C VAL A 187 11.64 1.80 -12.81
N LYS A 188 10.54 2.31 -13.37
CA LYS A 188 9.30 1.55 -13.51
C LYS A 188 9.50 0.46 -14.56
N VAL A 189 9.17 -0.78 -14.21
CA VAL A 189 9.31 -1.97 -15.07
C VAL A 189 7.96 -2.56 -15.49
N GLY A 190 6.85 -2.11 -14.91
CA GLY A 190 5.49 -2.49 -15.32
C GLY A 190 4.38 -1.84 -14.48
N ASP A 191 3.14 -1.99 -14.95
CA ASP A 191 1.90 -1.53 -14.33
C ASP A 191 0.99 -2.72 -14.00
N ALA A 192 0.16 -2.58 -12.97
CA ALA A 192 -1.04 -3.38 -12.77
C ALA A 192 -2.22 -2.51 -12.30
N PHE A 193 -3.38 -2.81 -12.89
CA PHE A 193 -4.70 -2.28 -12.55
C PHE A 193 -5.51 -3.38 -11.88
#